data_AF-A0A8C3SWL1-F1
#
_entry.id   AF-A0A8C3SWL1-F1
#
_cell.length_a   1.000
_cell.length_b   1.000
_cell.length_c   1.000
_cell.angle_alpha   90.00
_cell.angle_beta   90.00
_cell.angle_gamma   90.00
#
_symmetry.space_group_name_H-M   'P 1'
#
loop_
_entity.id
_entity.type
_entity.pdbx_description
1 polymer ?
#
loop_
_entity_poly.entity_id
_entity_poly.type
_entity_poly.pdbx_seq_one_letter_code
_entity_poly.pdbx_strand_id
1 'polypeptide(L)'
;GQLQSELENMQQYVEDYKRKYEDEINKRTTAENDFVVLKKDVDNAYIVKVELETRVQGLIDLINFLTEISQMQTISRDLSVVVSMDNSRHLNLEGIIEEVRNQYEEMARKSRAEAEAWYQSKYEELQSTAGRHGDNLRSTKTEIQELTRNIHRVRSEIESVKKQIVNLQSAIAEAEEKGELALKDARRKLDELEHALHKDKGDLATLLKEYQDLLNVKLALDIEIAMYRKLLEGEECSSQISVIGGGGGGGGGGICGGGFGGGSGGGICGGGFGGGSGGFGGGG
;
A
#
# COMPACT_ATOMS: atom_id res chain seq x y z
N GLY A 1 -18.27 -9.70 26.10
CA GLY A 1 -17.32 -10.80 26.33
C GLY A 1 -17.43 -11.86 25.26
N GLN A 2 -18.48 -12.70 25.29
CA GLN A 2 -18.61 -13.87 24.39
C GLN A 2 -18.85 -13.50 22.91
N LEU A 3 -19.75 -12.56 22.62
CA LEU A 3 -20.01 -12.09 21.25
C LEU A 3 -18.78 -11.48 20.56
N GLN A 4 -17.88 -10.87 21.33
CA GLN A 4 -16.69 -10.23 20.79
C GLN A 4 -15.60 -11.27 20.47
N SER A 5 -15.44 -12.29 21.33
CA SER A 5 -14.60 -13.46 21.05
C SER A 5 -15.12 -14.29 19.87
N GLU A 6 -16.43 -14.41 19.71
CA GLU A 6 -17.04 -15.14 18.60
C GLU A 6 -16.86 -14.38 17.27
N LEU A 7 -16.95 -13.04 17.30
CA LEU A 7 -16.68 -12.18 16.15
C LEU A 7 -15.19 -12.20 15.75
N GLU A 8 -14.26 -12.16 16.70
CA GLU A 8 -12.82 -12.30 16.44
C GLU A 8 -12.49 -13.70 15.88
N ASN A 9 -13.07 -14.76 16.43
CA ASN A 9 -12.91 -16.11 15.88
C ASN A 9 -13.44 -16.19 14.44
N MET A 10 -14.59 -15.60 14.17
CA MET A 10 -15.18 -15.63 12.82
C MET A 10 -14.34 -14.81 11.82
N GLN A 11 -13.79 -13.66 12.24
CA GLN A 11 -12.82 -12.90 11.45
C GLN A 11 -11.56 -13.69 11.15
N GLN A 12 -11.02 -14.41 12.15
CA GLN A 12 -9.84 -15.24 11.96
C GLN A 12 -10.08 -16.39 10.98
N TYR A 13 -11.26 -17.03 11.03
CA TYR A 13 -11.66 -18.01 10.01
C TYR A 13 -11.72 -17.40 8.61
N VAL A 14 -12.28 -16.20 8.46
CA VAL A 14 -12.34 -15.51 7.16
C VAL A 14 -10.94 -15.20 6.64
N GLU A 15 -10.04 -14.72 7.50
CA GLU A 15 -8.64 -14.47 7.15
C GLU A 15 -7.89 -15.74 6.76
N ASP A 16 -8.09 -16.84 7.48
CA ASP A 16 -7.51 -18.15 7.16
C ASP A 16 -8.00 -18.68 5.81
N TYR A 17 -9.30 -18.56 5.50
CA TYR A 17 -9.82 -18.93 4.20
C TYR A 17 -9.28 -18.02 3.10
N LYS A 18 -9.22 -16.71 3.33
CA LYS A 18 -8.63 -15.76 2.39
C LYS A 18 -7.17 -16.11 2.07
N ARG A 19 -6.38 -16.43 3.09
CA ARG A 19 -4.99 -16.88 2.93
C ARG A 19 -4.89 -18.17 2.10
N LYS A 20 -5.74 -19.16 2.39
CA LYS A 20 -5.80 -20.40 1.59
C LYS A 20 -6.18 -20.13 0.14
N TYR A 21 -7.11 -19.22 -0.13
CA TYR A 21 -7.47 -18.82 -1.48
C TYR A 21 -6.31 -18.13 -2.21
N GLU A 22 -5.60 -17.22 -1.54
CA GLU A 22 -4.42 -16.56 -2.10
C GLU A 22 -3.30 -17.58 -2.40
N ASP A 23 -3.05 -18.53 -1.50
CA ASP A 23 -2.07 -19.60 -1.71
C ASP A 23 -2.48 -20.51 -2.89
N GLU A 24 -3.76 -20.85 -3.02
CA GLU A 24 -4.24 -21.70 -4.12
C GLU A 24 -4.19 -20.97 -5.47
N ILE A 25 -4.47 -19.65 -5.49
CA ILE A 25 -4.27 -18.81 -6.68
C ILE A 25 -2.80 -18.81 -7.07
N ASN A 26 -1.89 -18.59 -6.12
CA ASN A 26 -0.45 -18.59 -6.41
C ASN A 26 0.02 -19.94 -6.95
N LYS A 27 -0.38 -21.06 -6.33
CA LYS A 27 -0.06 -22.41 -6.81
C LYS A 27 -0.60 -22.64 -8.22
N ARG A 28 -1.84 -22.23 -8.50
CA ARG A 28 -2.44 -22.34 -9.82
C ARG A 28 -1.66 -21.53 -10.85
N THR A 29 -1.27 -20.30 -10.52
CA THR A 29 -0.45 -19.46 -11.41
C THR A 29 0.93 -20.09 -11.66
N THR A 30 1.57 -20.68 -10.66
CA THR A 30 2.83 -21.41 -10.85
C THR A 30 2.64 -22.61 -11.76
N ALA A 31 1.61 -23.44 -11.52
CA ALA A 31 1.31 -24.60 -12.36
C ALA A 31 0.93 -24.21 -13.80
N GLU A 32 0.20 -23.11 -14.00
CA GLU A 32 -0.12 -22.56 -15.32
C GLU A 32 1.15 -22.06 -16.04
N ASN A 33 2.06 -21.40 -15.33
CA ASN A 33 3.35 -20.98 -15.89
C ASN A 33 4.21 -22.19 -16.30
N ASP A 34 4.32 -23.20 -15.43
CA ASP A 34 5.06 -24.44 -15.73
C ASP A 34 4.45 -25.16 -16.93
N PHE A 35 3.11 -25.22 -17.03
CA PHE A 35 2.41 -25.77 -18.19
C PHE A 35 2.74 -25.02 -19.49
N VAL A 36 2.81 -23.68 -19.45
CA VAL A 36 3.17 -22.87 -20.63
C VAL A 36 4.61 -23.13 -21.07
N VAL A 37 5.55 -23.27 -20.14
CA VAL A 37 6.95 -23.63 -20.45
C VAL A 37 7.01 -25.03 -21.04
N LEU A 38 6.37 -26.01 -20.39
CA LEU A 38 6.36 -27.39 -20.88
C LEU A 38 5.74 -27.49 -22.27
N LYS A 39 4.70 -26.71 -22.56
CA LYS A 39 4.09 -26.63 -23.89
C LYS A 39 5.09 -26.12 -24.94
N LYS A 40 5.84 -25.06 -24.63
CA LYS A 40 6.90 -24.56 -25.52
C LYS A 40 7.99 -25.61 -25.74
N ASP A 41 8.39 -26.34 -24.71
CA ASP A 41 9.40 -27.39 -24.82
C ASP A 41 8.91 -28.57 -25.67
N VAL A 42 7.64 -28.95 -25.55
CA VAL A 42 7.00 -29.95 -26.41
C VAL A 42 6.95 -29.49 -27.87
N ASP A 43 6.55 -28.24 -28.11
CA ASP A 43 6.51 -27.67 -29.47
C ASP A 43 7.92 -27.62 -30.10
N ASN A 44 8.93 -27.23 -29.33
CA ASN A 44 10.33 -27.24 -29.76
C ASN A 44 10.82 -28.66 -30.06
N ALA A 45 10.53 -29.63 -29.19
CA ALA A 45 10.87 -31.03 -29.41
C ALA A 45 10.17 -31.60 -30.66
N TYR A 46 8.94 -31.17 -30.92
CA TYR A 46 8.19 -31.56 -32.11
C TYR A 46 8.85 -31.01 -33.39
N ILE A 47 9.31 -29.76 -33.40
CA ILE A 47 10.05 -29.18 -34.54
C ILE A 47 11.31 -30.00 -34.83
N VAL A 48 12.10 -30.31 -33.79
CA VAL A 48 13.32 -31.12 -33.92
C VAL A 48 13.01 -32.53 -34.43
N LYS A 49 11.93 -33.15 -33.94
CA LYS A 49 11.46 -34.46 -34.44
C LYS A 49 11.18 -34.40 -35.94
N VAL A 50 10.42 -33.41 -36.40
CA VAL A 50 10.07 -33.25 -37.82
C VAL A 50 11.32 -33.00 -38.68
N GLU A 51 12.27 -32.20 -38.20
CA GLU A 51 13.55 -32.00 -38.89
C GLU A 51 14.34 -33.31 -39.03
N LEU A 52 14.40 -34.13 -37.97
CA LEU A 52 15.04 -35.44 -38.03
C LEU A 52 14.31 -36.41 -38.99
N GLU A 53 12.99 -36.43 -38.99
CA GLU A 53 12.18 -37.24 -39.91
C GLU A 53 12.45 -36.86 -41.37
N THR A 54 12.55 -35.56 -41.69
CA THR A 54 12.90 -35.12 -43.05
C THR A 54 14.33 -35.49 -43.46
N ARG A 55 15.31 -35.42 -42.54
CA ARG A 55 16.68 -35.88 -42.80
C ARG A 55 16.75 -37.39 -43.05
N VAL A 56 16.01 -38.18 -42.28
CA VAL A 56 15.91 -39.62 -42.48
C VAL A 56 15.29 -39.93 -43.85
N GLN A 57 14.20 -39.24 -44.22
CA GLN A 57 13.60 -39.41 -45.54
C GLN A 57 14.59 -39.07 -46.67
N GLY A 58 15.32 -37.96 -46.55
CA GLY A 58 16.34 -37.59 -47.55
C GLY A 58 17.47 -38.61 -47.67
N LEU A 59 17.87 -39.26 -46.56
CA LEU A 59 18.84 -40.36 -46.60
C LEU A 59 18.29 -41.62 -47.25
N ILE A 60 17.01 -41.94 -47.02
CA ILE A 60 16.33 -43.07 -47.69
C ILE A 60 16.27 -42.82 -49.20
N ASP A 61 15.92 -41.61 -49.62
CA ASP A 61 15.86 -41.24 -51.04
C ASP A 61 17.25 -41.33 -51.69
N LEU A 62 18.31 -40.91 -50.99
CA LEU A 62 19.69 -41.05 -51.47
C LEU A 62 20.11 -42.52 -51.60
N ILE A 63 19.75 -43.38 -50.65
CA ILE A 63 20.02 -44.81 -50.71
C ILE A 63 19.30 -45.43 -51.93
N ASN A 64 18.03 -45.08 -52.12
CA ASN A 64 17.24 -45.56 -53.27
C ASN A 64 17.89 -45.13 -54.60
N PHE A 65 18.30 -43.86 -54.70
CA PHE A 65 19.01 -43.34 -55.88
C PHE A 65 20.32 -44.09 -56.17
N LEU A 66 21.12 -44.38 -55.14
CA LEU A 66 22.36 -45.15 -55.29
C LEU A 66 22.08 -46.60 -55.73
N THR A 67 21.01 -47.22 -55.23
CA THR A 67 20.61 -48.56 -55.69
C THR A 67 20.15 -48.55 -57.14
N GLU A 68 19.42 -47.52 -57.58
CA GLU A 68 18.97 -47.38 -58.97
C GLU A 68 20.13 -47.15 -59.94
N ILE A 69 21.13 -46.33 -59.55
CA ILE A 69 22.37 -46.17 -60.31
C ILE A 69 23.10 -47.51 -60.45
N SER A 70 23.22 -48.29 -59.37
CA SER A 70 23.91 -49.59 -59.43
C SER A 70 23.24 -50.59 -60.39
N GLN A 71 21.91 -50.54 -60.49
CA GLN A 71 21.14 -51.34 -61.45
C GLN A 71 21.35 -50.84 -62.88
N MET A 72 21.26 -49.53 -63.11
CA MET A 72 21.57 -48.90 -64.41
C MET A 72 23.00 -49.19 -64.87
N GLN A 73 23.98 -49.19 -63.96
CA GLN A 73 25.38 -49.49 -64.26
C GLN A 73 25.63 -50.98 -64.57
N THR A 74 24.71 -51.85 -64.17
CA THR A 74 24.71 -53.27 -64.56
C THR A 74 24.11 -53.42 -65.96
N ILE A 75 22.98 -52.77 -66.23
CA ILE A 75 22.34 -52.75 -67.56
C ILE A 75 23.23 -52.08 -68.62
N SER A 76 23.93 -51.00 -68.27
CA SER A 76 24.85 -50.30 -69.19
C SER A 76 26.11 -51.09 -69.50
N ARG A 77 26.56 -51.98 -68.59
CA ARG A 77 27.65 -52.92 -68.89
C ARG A 77 27.20 -53.99 -69.90
N ASP A 78 25.93 -54.36 -69.90
CA ASP A 78 25.35 -55.35 -70.81
C ASP A 78 25.03 -54.78 -72.21
N LEU A 79 24.99 -53.45 -72.39
CA LEU A 79 24.64 -52.79 -73.66
C LEU A 79 25.82 -52.09 -74.39
N SER A 80 27.05 -52.30 -73.94
CA SER A 80 28.25 -51.72 -74.57
C SER A 80 28.61 -52.42 -75.89
N VAL A 81 27.85 -52.13 -76.94
CA VAL A 81 28.20 -52.45 -78.33
C VAL A 81 28.96 -51.27 -78.93
N VAL A 82 30.27 -51.41 -79.06
CA VAL A 82 31.14 -50.44 -79.74
C VAL A 82 30.91 -50.55 -81.24
N VAL A 83 30.18 -49.58 -81.80
CA VAL A 83 30.04 -49.41 -83.25
C VAL A 83 31.12 -48.43 -83.72
N SER A 84 32.19 -48.97 -84.30
CA SER A 84 33.20 -48.20 -85.01
C SER A 84 32.63 -47.74 -86.34
N MET A 85 32.17 -46.49 -86.40
CA MET A 85 31.74 -45.85 -87.64
C MET A 85 32.88 -44.97 -88.14
N ASP A 86 33.57 -45.45 -89.16
CA ASP A 86 34.67 -44.78 -89.83
C ASP A 86 34.10 -43.58 -90.61
N ASN A 87 34.15 -42.39 -90.02
CA ASN A 87 33.65 -41.16 -90.62
C ASN A 87 34.81 -40.17 -90.81
N SER A 88 35.67 -40.45 -91.79
CA SER A 88 36.70 -39.52 -92.24
C SER A 88 36.07 -38.42 -93.11
N ARG A 89 35.50 -37.41 -92.48
CA ARG A 89 35.46 -36.05 -93.03
C ARG A 89 36.57 -35.28 -92.34
N HIS A 90 37.37 -34.52 -93.09
CA HIS A 90 38.39 -33.63 -92.53
C HIS A 90 37.70 -32.57 -91.64
N LEU A 91 37.46 -32.94 -90.39
CA LEU A 91 37.17 -32.06 -89.28
C LEU A 91 38.49 -31.40 -88.92
N ASN A 92 38.49 -30.08 -88.86
CA ASN A 92 39.65 -29.30 -88.46
C ASN A 92 39.85 -29.48 -86.95
N LEU A 93 40.44 -30.62 -86.58
CA LEU A 93 40.59 -31.10 -85.21
C LEU A 93 41.33 -30.08 -84.34
N GLU A 94 42.31 -29.38 -84.92
CA GLU A 94 43.10 -28.37 -84.21
C GLU A 94 42.21 -27.20 -83.73
N GLY A 95 41.31 -26.69 -84.58
CA GLY A 95 40.41 -25.60 -84.22
C GLY A 95 39.37 -26.00 -83.17
N ILE A 96 38.87 -27.25 -83.23
CA ILE A 96 37.93 -27.78 -82.24
C ILE A 96 38.64 -28.00 -80.90
N ILE A 97 39.89 -28.49 -80.90
CA ILE A 97 40.69 -28.67 -79.67
C ILE A 97 41.01 -27.32 -79.03
N GLU A 98 41.38 -26.31 -79.82
CA GLU A 98 41.63 -24.94 -79.35
C GLU A 98 40.35 -24.32 -78.74
N GLU A 99 39.19 -24.50 -79.38
CA GLU A 99 37.91 -24.00 -78.88
C GLU A 99 37.46 -24.71 -77.59
N VAL A 100 37.58 -26.03 -77.52
CA VAL A 100 37.30 -26.81 -76.30
C VAL A 100 38.25 -26.40 -75.17
N ARG A 101 39.53 -26.16 -75.47
CA ARG A 101 40.50 -25.65 -74.49
C ARG A 101 40.10 -24.27 -73.98
N ASN A 102 39.72 -23.35 -74.86
CA ASN A 102 39.27 -22.02 -74.49
C ASN A 102 38.01 -22.07 -73.60
N GLN A 103 37.04 -22.93 -73.93
CA GLN A 103 35.85 -23.12 -73.10
C GLN A 103 36.19 -23.70 -71.72
N TYR A 104 37.12 -24.65 -71.65
CA TYR A 104 37.59 -25.18 -70.37
C TYR A 104 38.33 -24.12 -69.54
N GLU A 105 39.18 -23.31 -70.16
CA GLU A 105 39.87 -22.21 -69.48
C GLU A 105 38.86 -21.15 -69.00
N GLU A 106 37.82 -20.85 -69.78
CA GLU A 106 36.76 -19.93 -69.37
C GLU A 106 35.90 -20.49 -68.22
N MET A 107 35.51 -21.78 -68.28
CA MET A 107 34.79 -22.45 -67.19
C MET A 107 35.64 -22.54 -65.93
N ALA A 108 36.93 -22.86 -66.05
CA ALA A 108 37.85 -22.89 -64.92
C ALA A 108 38.02 -21.49 -64.28
N ARG A 109 38.09 -20.44 -65.11
CA ARG A 109 38.13 -19.05 -64.64
C ARG A 109 36.84 -18.64 -63.96
N LYS A 110 35.67 -18.96 -64.53
CA LYS A 110 34.36 -18.68 -63.93
C LYS A 110 34.20 -19.41 -62.60
N SER A 111 34.51 -20.71 -62.55
CA SER A 111 34.45 -21.51 -61.33
C SER A 111 35.37 -20.95 -60.23
N ARG A 112 36.58 -20.49 -60.60
CA ARG A 112 37.49 -19.84 -59.64
C ARG A 112 36.93 -18.52 -59.11
N ALA A 113 36.41 -17.67 -59.99
CA ALA A 113 35.82 -16.38 -59.62
C ALA A 113 34.56 -16.55 -58.76
N GLU A 114 33.71 -17.54 -59.07
CA GLU A 114 32.53 -17.88 -58.28
C GLU A 114 32.91 -18.41 -56.89
N ALA A 115 33.93 -19.27 -56.80
CA ALA A 115 34.45 -19.74 -55.53
C ALA A 115 35.02 -18.60 -54.69
N GLU A 116 35.82 -17.71 -55.29
CA GLU A 116 36.37 -16.53 -54.62
C GLU A 116 35.26 -15.58 -54.14
N ALA A 117 34.26 -15.28 -54.99
CA ALA A 117 33.11 -14.47 -54.60
C ALA A 117 32.29 -15.10 -53.47
N TRP A 118 32.10 -16.43 -53.50
CA TRP A 118 31.41 -17.17 -52.44
C TRP A 118 32.18 -17.11 -51.12
N TYR A 119 33.50 -17.29 -51.13
CA TYR A 119 34.35 -17.15 -49.94
C TYR A 119 34.37 -15.72 -49.42
N GLN A 120 34.45 -14.72 -50.30
CA GLN A 120 34.40 -13.30 -49.94
C GLN A 120 33.07 -12.98 -49.22
N SER A 121 31.94 -13.42 -49.78
CA SER A 121 30.62 -13.21 -49.19
C SER A 121 30.49 -13.91 -47.83
N LYS A 122 30.98 -15.16 -47.71
CA LYS A 122 30.98 -15.86 -46.43
C LYS A 122 31.86 -15.21 -45.38
N TYR A 123 33.01 -14.69 -45.79
CA TYR A 123 33.91 -13.96 -44.89
C TYR A 123 33.27 -12.66 -44.39
N GLU A 124 32.63 -11.90 -45.29
CA GLU A 124 31.92 -10.67 -44.93
C GLU A 124 30.71 -10.93 -44.03
N GLU A 125 29.95 -12.00 -44.28
CA GLU A 125 28.86 -12.43 -43.41
C GLU A 125 29.35 -12.80 -42.00
N LEU A 126 30.45 -13.55 -41.90
CA LEU A 126 31.08 -13.90 -40.62
C LEU A 126 31.61 -12.67 -39.91
N GLN A 127 32.25 -11.75 -40.64
CA GLN A 127 32.78 -10.50 -40.08
C GLN A 127 31.65 -9.60 -39.56
N SER A 128 30.58 -9.42 -40.34
CA SER A 128 29.39 -8.66 -39.95
C SER A 128 28.71 -9.28 -38.73
N THR A 129 28.57 -10.61 -38.72
CA THR A 129 27.99 -11.35 -37.61
C THR A 129 28.84 -11.22 -36.34
N ALA A 130 30.16 -11.37 -36.45
CA ALA A 130 31.08 -11.16 -35.33
C ALA A 130 31.02 -9.73 -34.79
N GLY A 131 30.92 -8.74 -35.68
CA GLY A 131 30.71 -7.33 -35.32
C GLY A 131 29.42 -7.11 -34.53
N ARG A 132 28.28 -7.63 -35.03
CA ARG A 132 26.99 -7.54 -34.32
C ARG A 132 27.03 -8.22 -32.95
N HIS A 133 27.67 -9.38 -32.83
CA HIS A 133 27.81 -10.05 -31.53
C HIS A 133 28.66 -9.21 -30.55
N GLY A 134 29.73 -8.59 -31.03
CA GLY A 134 30.55 -7.66 -30.24
C GLY A 134 29.78 -6.42 -29.78
N ASP A 135 29.00 -5.80 -30.67
CA ASP A 135 28.17 -4.64 -30.35
C ASP A 135 27.03 -5.01 -29.39
N ASN A 136 26.37 -6.15 -29.58
CA ASN A 136 25.35 -6.66 -28.66
C ASN A 136 25.94 -6.91 -27.28
N LEU A 137 27.12 -7.53 -27.19
CA LEU A 137 27.80 -7.75 -25.91
C LEU A 137 28.19 -6.44 -25.23
N ARG A 138 28.59 -5.42 -25.99
CA ARG A 138 28.85 -4.07 -25.45
C ARG A 138 27.57 -3.43 -24.92
N SER A 139 26.47 -3.54 -25.67
CA SER A 139 25.16 -3.01 -25.31
C SER A 139 24.61 -3.65 -24.03
N THR A 140 24.66 -4.98 -23.92
CA THR A 140 24.23 -5.68 -22.71
C THR A 140 25.12 -5.35 -21.52
N LYS A 141 26.43 -5.18 -21.73
CA LYS A 141 27.34 -4.71 -20.68
C LYS A 141 26.96 -3.31 -20.17
N THR A 142 26.62 -2.38 -21.06
CA THR A 142 26.17 -1.04 -20.64
C THR A 142 24.85 -1.09 -19.89
N GLU A 143 23.90 -1.90 -20.36
CA GLU A 143 22.62 -2.10 -19.68
C GLU A 143 22.79 -2.70 -18.27
N ILE A 144 23.65 -3.71 -18.12
CA ILE A 144 23.99 -4.29 -16.82
C ILE A 144 24.57 -3.22 -15.88
N GLN A 145 25.42 -2.33 -16.38
CA GLN A 145 25.99 -1.23 -15.57
C GLN A 145 24.92 -0.22 -15.15
N GLU A 146 23.98 0.12 -16.04
CA GLU A 146 22.86 1.01 -15.73
C GLU A 146 21.90 0.39 -14.71
N LEU A 147 21.52 -0.87 -14.90
CA LEU A 147 20.71 -1.62 -13.93
C LEU A 147 21.42 -1.71 -12.58
N THR A 148 22.73 -1.93 -12.58
CA THR A 148 23.54 -1.93 -11.35
C THR A 148 23.47 -0.56 -10.66
N ARG A 149 23.61 0.55 -11.39
CA ARG A 149 23.46 1.90 -10.83
C ARG A 149 22.05 2.15 -10.27
N ASN A 150 21.02 1.70 -10.99
CA ASN A 150 19.64 1.81 -10.53
C ASN A 150 19.39 1.02 -9.24
N ILE A 151 19.94 -0.19 -9.13
CA ILE A 151 19.88 -0.98 -7.89
C ILE A 151 20.52 -0.23 -6.72
N HIS A 152 21.69 0.39 -6.92
CA HIS A 152 22.34 1.17 -5.86
C HIS A 152 21.51 2.41 -5.46
N ARG A 153 20.94 3.11 -6.45
CA ARG A 153 20.05 4.25 -6.21
C ARG A 153 18.83 3.86 -5.38
N VAL A 154 18.10 2.82 -5.80
CA VAL A 154 16.90 2.34 -5.10
C VAL A 154 17.26 1.84 -3.69
N ARG A 155 18.39 1.16 -3.50
CA ARG A 155 18.88 0.78 -2.16
C ARG A 155 19.12 2.00 -1.26
N SER A 156 19.77 3.04 -1.78
CA SER A 156 19.97 4.29 -1.05
C SER A 156 18.65 5.00 -0.71
N GLU A 157 17.68 4.98 -1.63
CA GLU A 157 16.34 5.53 -1.38
C GLU A 157 15.62 4.74 -0.28
N ILE A 158 15.68 3.41 -0.31
CA ILE A 158 15.12 2.55 0.75
C ILE A 158 15.77 2.86 2.10
N GLU A 159 17.09 2.99 2.16
CA GLU A 159 17.80 3.33 3.40
C GLU A 159 17.43 4.72 3.91
N SER A 160 17.28 5.70 3.02
CA SER A 160 16.83 7.05 3.36
C SER A 160 15.41 7.03 3.95
N VAL A 161 14.47 6.36 3.28
CA VAL A 161 13.08 6.23 3.76
C VAL A 161 13.03 5.49 5.09
N LYS A 162 13.81 4.42 5.28
CA LYS A 162 13.91 3.73 6.57
C LYS A 162 14.38 4.66 7.69
N LYS A 163 15.40 5.50 7.43
CA LYS A 163 15.85 6.50 8.41
C LYS A 163 14.75 7.53 8.71
N GLN A 164 14.01 7.98 7.70
CA GLN A 164 12.87 8.89 7.89
C GLN A 164 11.78 8.25 8.76
N ILE A 165 11.45 6.98 8.53
CA ILE A 165 10.47 6.26 9.36
C ILE A 165 10.92 6.22 10.82
N VAL A 166 12.17 5.83 11.09
CA VAL A 166 12.70 5.79 12.46
C VAL A 166 12.69 7.17 13.12
N ASN A 167 13.07 8.22 12.39
CA ASN A 167 13.04 9.59 12.90
C ASN A 167 11.61 10.05 13.22
N LEU A 168 10.65 9.73 12.35
CA LEU A 168 9.23 10.06 12.58
C LEU A 168 8.66 9.28 13.76
N GLN A 169 9.01 8.00 13.90
CA GLN A 169 8.61 7.19 15.06
C GLN A 169 9.17 7.76 16.37
N SER A 170 10.44 8.20 16.37
CA SER A 170 11.03 8.89 17.52
C SER A 170 10.31 10.20 17.83
N ALA A 171 10.00 11.01 16.81
CA ALA A 171 9.28 12.27 16.98
C ALA A 171 7.85 12.07 17.49
N ILE A 172 7.16 11.02 17.04
CA ILE A 172 5.84 10.64 17.55
C ILE A 172 5.94 10.24 19.01
N ALA A 173 6.88 9.36 19.37
CA ALA A 173 7.07 8.92 20.76
C ALA A 173 7.38 10.11 21.70
N GLU A 174 8.24 11.04 21.28
CA GLU A 174 8.53 12.27 22.04
C GLU A 174 7.30 13.18 22.19
N ALA A 175 6.47 13.29 21.14
CA ALA A 175 5.24 14.08 21.18
C ALA A 175 4.19 13.44 22.10
N GLU A 176 4.06 12.11 22.06
CA GLU A 176 3.20 11.34 22.95
C GLU A 176 3.64 11.48 24.41
N GLU A 177 4.94 11.36 24.71
CA GLU A 177 5.48 11.54 26.07
C GLU A 177 5.21 12.96 26.59
N LYS A 178 5.49 13.99 25.78
CA LYS A 178 5.19 15.39 26.14
C LYS A 178 3.69 15.60 26.37
N GLY A 179 2.86 15.01 25.54
CA GLY A 179 1.40 15.04 25.69
C GLY A 179 0.93 14.36 26.98
N GLU A 180 1.47 13.19 27.30
CA GLU A 180 1.16 12.46 28.53
C GLU A 180 1.58 13.25 29.78
N LEU A 181 2.77 13.87 29.77
CA LEU A 181 3.23 14.73 30.86
C LEU A 181 2.30 15.94 31.05
N ALA A 182 1.90 16.61 29.97
CA ALA A 182 0.97 17.73 30.04
C ALA A 182 -0.40 17.31 30.61
N LEU A 183 -0.91 16.13 30.21
CA LEU A 183 -2.15 15.58 30.75
C LEU A 183 -2.03 15.22 32.24
N LYS A 184 -0.92 14.62 32.67
CA LYS A 184 -0.66 14.34 34.08
C LYS A 184 -0.65 15.63 34.90
N ASP A 185 -0.01 16.68 34.38
CA ASP A 185 0.06 17.97 35.06
C ASP A 185 -1.31 18.66 35.16
N ALA A 186 -2.12 18.59 34.09
CA ALA A 186 -3.48 19.11 34.10
C ALA A 186 -4.39 18.34 35.07
N ARG A 187 -4.27 16.99 35.12
CA ARG A 187 -5.01 16.15 36.07
C ARG A 187 -4.66 16.48 37.51
N ARG A 188 -3.36 16.60 37.82
CA ARG A 188 -2.91 17.02 39.15
C ARG A 188 -3.50 18.36 39.57
N LYS A 189 -3.49 19.37 38.68
CA LYS A 189 -4.11 20.67 38.96
C LYS A 189 -5.62 20.57 39.18
N LEU A 190 -6.29 19.70 38.43
CA LEU A 190 -7.72 19.43 38.63
C LEU A 190 -7.96 18.82 40.01
N ASP A 191 -7.20 17.80 40.40
CA ASP A 191 -7.32 17.17 41.72
C ASP A 191 -7.06 18.17 42.86
N GLU A 192 -6.06 19.03 42.72
CA GLU A 192 -5.76 20.12 43.67
C GLU A 192 -6.93 21.10 43.80
N LEU A 193 -7.53 21.50 42.68
CA LEU A 193 -8.69 22.40 42.66
C LEU A 193 -9.95 21.73 43.23
N GLU A 194 -10.18 20.45 42.93
CA GLU A 194 -11.29 19.69 43.50
C GLU A 194 -11.16 19.56 45.02
N HIS A 195 -9.94 19.30 45.51
CA HIS A 195 -9.66 19.27 46.94
C HIS A 195 -9.91 20.64 47.60
N ALA A 196 -9.42 21.72 46.98
CA ALA A 196 -9.67 23.08 47.46
C ALA A 196 -11.17 23.39 47.51
N LEU A 197 -11.92 23.07 46.45
CA LEU A 197 -13.37 23.24 46.38
C LEU A 197 -14.08 22.44 47.48
N HIS A 198 -13.65 21.20 47.75
CA HIS A 198 -14.26 20.37 48.79
C HIS A 198 -14.00 20.95 50.19
N LYS A 199 -12.79 21.46 50.43
CA LYS A 199 -12.43 22.16 51.66
C LYS A 199 -13.30 23.41 51.86
N ASP A 200 -13.40 24.27 50.86
CA ASP A 200 -14.19 25.51 50.94
C ASP A 200 -15.69 25.22 51.16
N LYS A 201 -16.23 24.15 50.55
CA LYS A 201 -17.59 23.68 50.83
C LYS A 201 -17.77 23.22 52.28
N GLY A 202 -16.78 22.52 52.84
CA GLY A 202 -16.75 22.13 54.25
C GLY A 202 -16.73 23.34 55.17
N ASP A 203 -15.85 24.30 54.90
CA ASP A 203 -15.72 25.54 55.67
C ASP A 203 -17.01 26.36 55.61
N LEU A 204 -17.65 26.45 54.43
CA LEU A 204 -18.97 27.10 54.28
C LEU A 204 -20.05 26.41 55.11
N ALA A 205 -20.08 25.08 55.14
CA ALA A 205 -21.04 24.33 55.94
C ALA A 205 -20.84 24.58 57.44
N THR A 206 -19.59 24.68 57.91
CA THR A 206 -19.30 25.04 59.30
C THR A 206 -19.72 26.47 59.63
N LEU A 207 -19.46 27.44 58.75
CA LEU A 207 -19.86 28.83 58.94
C LEU A 207 -21.38 28.99 58.99
N LEU A 208 -22.13 28.26 58.16
CA LEU A 208 -23.60 28.24 58.21
C LEU A 208 -24.12 27.71 59.55
N LYS A 209 -23.47 26.69 60.11
CA LYS A 209 -23.82 26.16 61.43
C LYS A 209 -23.56 27.19 62.53
N GLU A 210 -22.39 27.81 62.52
CA GLU A 210 -22.03 28.87 63.48
C GLU A 210 -23.01 30.06 63.38
N TYR A 211 -23.42 30.44 62.17
CA TYR A 211 -24.41 31.49 61.96
C TYR A 211 -25.79 31.10 62.52
N GLN A 212 -26.21 29.85 62.34
CA GLN A 212 -27.46 29.35 62.93
C GLN A 212 -27.40 29.32 64.46
N ASP A 213 -26.27 28.91 65.05
CA ASP A 213 -26.05 28.92 66.50
C ASP A 213 -26.09 30.35 67.05
N LEU A 214 -25.46 31.31 66.37
CA LEU A 214 -25.53 32.73 66.72
C LEU A 214 -26.96 33.28 66.63
N LEU A 215 -27.71 32.90 65.60
CA LEU A 215 -29.11 33.27 65.45
C LEU A 215 -29.97 32.74 66.61
N ASN A 216 -29.73 31.50 67.05
CA ASN A 216 -30.42 30.93 68.21
C ASN A 216 -30.14 31.73 69.50
N VAL A 217 -28.88 32.13 69.73
CA VAL A 217 -28.51 33.00 70.86
C VAL A 217 -29.22 34.36 70.75
N LYS A 218 -29.26 34.95 69.55
CA LYS A 218 -29.96 36.23 69.32
C LYS A 218 -31.45 36.12 69.66
N LEU A 219 -32.12 35.05 69.24
CA LEU A 219 -33.53 34.80 69.56
C LEU A 219 -33.74 34.62 71.08
N ALA A 220 -32.84 33.92 71.78
CA ALA A 220 -32.90 33.81 73.24
C ALA A 220 -32.79 35.18 73.92
N LEU A 221 -31.84 36.01 73.49
CA LEU A 221 -31.67 37.38 74.00
C LEU A 221 -32.90 38.27 73.71
N ASP A 222 -33.51 38.16 72.53
CA ASP A 222 -34.75 38.89 72.23
C ASP A 222 -35.89 38.50 73.19
N ILE A 223 -36.00 37.21 73.52
CA ILE A 223 -36.99 36.71 74.49
C ILE A 223 -36.68 37.28 75.87
N GLU A 224 -35.42 37.27 76.31
CA GLU A 224 -35.00 37.88 77.58
C GLU A 224 -35.35 39.37 77.63
N ILE A 225 -35.02 40.14 76.59
CA ILE A 225 -35.37 41.57 76.51
C ILE A 225 -36.88 41.77 76.57
N ALA A 226 -37.66 40.95 75.86
CA ALA A 226 -39.12 41.02 75.89
C ALA A 226 -39.68 40.70 77.29
N MET A 227 -39.10 39.71 77.99
CA MET A 227 -39.45 39.40 79.38
C MET A 227 -39.09 40.54 80.32
N TYR A 228 -37.90 41.14 80.20
CA TYR A 228 -37.49 42.30 80.99
C TYR A 228 -38.43 43.49 80.76
N ARG A 229 -38.82 43.78 79.51
CA ARG A 229 -39.81 44.82 79.20
C ARG A 229 -41.16 44.55 79.87
N LYS A 230 -41.65 43.30 79.80
CA LYS A 230 -42.91 42.89 80.43
C LYS A 230 -42.88 42.97 81.96
N LEU A 231 -41.74 42.67 82.60
CA LEU A 231 -41.56 42.84 84.04
C LEU A 231 -41.57 44.33 84.43
N LEU A 232 -40.92 45.21 83.66
CA LEU A 232 -40.98 46.66 83.88
C LEU A 232 -42.40 47.22 83.70
N GLU A 233 -43.13 46.78 82.67
CA GLU A 233 -44.55 47.14 82.49
C GLU A 233 -45.44 46.63 83.64
N GLY A 234 -45.03 45.54 84.29
CA GLY A 234 -45.68 44.99 85.50
C GLY A 234 -45.40 45.80 86.77
N GLU A 235 -44.22 46.42 86.90
CA GLU A 235 -43.91 47.31 88.03
C GLU A 235 -44.62 48.66 87.93
N GLU A 236 -44.91 49.16 86.72
CA GLU A 236 -45.78 50.34 86.56
C GLU A 236 -47.26 50.05 86.88
N CYS A 237 -47.70 48.79 86.77
CA CYS A 237 -49.04 48.36 87.17
C CYS A 237 -49.24 48.18 88.68
N SER A 238 -48.19 48.21 89.51
CA SER A 238 -48.35 48.22 90.98
C SER A 238 -48.56 49.63 91.55
N SER A 239 -48.53 50.68 90.71
CA SER A 239 -48.85 52.05 91.13
C SER A 239 -50.24 52.53 90.69
N GLN A 240 -51.00 51.78 89.89
CA GLN A 240 -52.37 52.17 89.51
C GLN A 240 -53.31 50.97 89.35
N ILE A 241 -53.79 50.43 90.48
CA ILE A 241 -55.00 49.60 90.52
C ILE A 241 -56.14 50.42 91.15
N SER A 242 -57.00 50.98 90.30
CA SER A 242 -58.44 51.23 90.48
C SER A 242 -58.92 52.09 89.29
N VAL A 243 -59.98 51.84 88.53
CA VAL A 243 -61.19 51.04 88.72
C VAL A 243 -61.94 50.99 87.37
N ILE A 244 -62.42 49.80 86.99
CA ILE A 244 -63.69 49.45 86.32
C ILE A 244 -64.12 50.21 85.05
N GLY A 245 -64.33 49.43 83.97
CA GLY A 245 -65.64 49.43 83.32
C GLY A 245 -65.68 49.44 81.78
N GLY A 246 -65.95 48.27 81.20
CA GLY A 246 -67.07 48.11 80.27
C GLY A 246 -66.87 48.45 78.78
N GLY A 247 -66.79 47.38 77.97
CA GLY A 247 -67.75 47.13 76.89
C GLY A 247 -67.66 47.92 75.57
N GLY A 248 -67.76 47.19 74.46
CA GLY A 248 -68.23 47.74 73.19
C GLY A 248 -67.36 47.37 71.99
N GLY A 249 -67.86 46.43 71.18
CA GLY A 249 -67.21 46.03 69.94
C GLY A 249 -67.26 47.09 68.84
N GLY A 250 -66.61 46.77 67.73
CA GLY A 250 -66.66 47.57 66.52
C GLY A 250 -65.56 47.17 65.56
N GLY A 251 -65.89 46.23 64.66
CA GLY A 251 -65.03 45.89 63.54
C GLY A 251 -64.89 47.06 62.56
N GLY A 252 -63.83 47.01 61.75
CA GLY A 252 -63.73 47.86 60.57
C GLY A 252 -62.31 48.07 60.07
N GLY A 253 -61.94 47.35 59.02
CA GLY A 253 -61.53 48.02 57.77
C GLY A 253 -60.05 48.07 57.43
N GLY A 254 -59.77 47.75 56.16
CA GLY A 254 -58.56 48.12 55.40
C GLY A 254 -57.72 46.91 55.03
N ILE A 255 -57.99 46.16 53.95
CA ILE A 255 -57.79 46.47 52.51
C ILE A 255 -56.32 46.73 52.15
N CYS A 256 -55.93 46.17 51.00
CA CYS A 256 -54.76 46.36 50.14
C CYS A 256 -53.51 45.53 50.53
N GLY A 257 -52.86 44.82 49.60
CA GLY A 257 -53.02 44.73 48.15
C GLY A 257 -51.80 44.06 47.52
N GLY A 258 -51.96 43.52 46.30
CA GLY A 258 -50.95 43.22 45.26
C GLY A 258 -49.67 42.47 45.67
N GLY A 259 -49.29 41.36 45.05
CA GLY A 259 -49.18 41.19 43.60
C GLY A 259 -47.72 40.86 43.26
N PHE A 260 -47.52 40.32 42.06
CA PHE A 260 -46.24 40.06 41.37
C PHE A 260 -45.46 38.85 41.89
N GLY A 261 -45.20 37.78 41.12
CA GLY A 261 -44.92 37.74 39.69
C GLY A 261 -43.44 38.05 39.46
N GLY A 262 -42.67 37.07 38.99
CA GLY A 262 -41.26 37.27 38.70
C GLY A 262 -40.52 35.98 38.35
N GLY A 263 -40.68 35.53 37.10
CA GLY A 263 -39.72 34.62 36.50
C GLY A 263 -38.37 35.29 36.29
N SER A 264 -37.33 34.48 36.27
CA SER A 264 -36.04 34.72 35.60
C SER A 264 -35.47 33.33 35.37
N GLY A 265 -35.28 32.85 34.14
CA GLY A 265 -34.64 33.57 33.05
C GLY A 265 -33.14 33.30 33.16
N GLY A 266 -32.72 32.12 32.68
CA GLY A 266 -31.33 31.68 32.63
C GLY A 266 -31.07 30.91 31.36
N GLY A 267 -31.48 31.47 30.21
CA GLY A 267 -30.90 31.12 28.93
C GLY A 267 -29.64 31.95 28.75
N ILE A 268 -28.48 31.30 28.71
CA ILE A 268 -27.22 31.90 28.27
C ILE A 268 -26.54 30.91 27.31
N CYS A 269 -26.35 31.43 26.10
CA CYS A 269 -25.49 31.06 24.98
C CYS A 269 -24.64 29.78 25.11
N GLY A 270 -24.65 28.91 24.10
CA GLY A 270 -24.16 29.26 22.77
C GLY A 270 -22.65 29.01 22.71
N GLY A 271 -22.28 27.74 22.52
CA GLY A 271 -20.91 27.31 22.31
C GLY A 271 -20.82 26.51 21.01
N GLY A 272 -20.97 27.20 19.89
CA GLY A 272 -20.63 26.65 18.57
C GLY A 272 -19.10 26.61 18.44
N PHE A 273 -18.51 25.43 18.55
CA PHE A 273 -17.12 25.21 18.14
C PHE A 273 -17.09 24.97 16.62
N GLY A 274 -16.99 26.06 15.87
CA GLY A 274 -16.52 26.04 14.50
C GLY A 274 -15.01 25.81 14.48
N GLY A 275 -14.59 24.57 14.32
CA GLY A 275 -13.19 24.21 14.05
C GLY A 275 -12.89 24.33 12.56
N GLY A 276 -12.35 25.47 12.16
CA GLY A 276 -11.90 25.71 10.78
C GLY A 276 -10.70 26.63 10.74
N SER A 277 -9.51 26.06 10.49
CA SER A 277 -8.44 26.55 9.61
C SER A 277 -7.07 26.03 10.05
N GLY A 278 -6.36 25.44 9.09
CA GLY A 278 -5.01 24.92 9.26
C GLY A 278 -4.51 24.31 7.95
N GLY A 279 -4.71 25.00 6.84
CA GLY A 279 -4.10 24.65 5.57
C GLY A 279 -2.65 25.10 5.56
N PHE A 280 -1.72 24.15 5.66
CA PHE A 280 -0.33 24.38 5.31
C PHE A 280 -0.11 23.97 3.85
N GLY A 281 -0.03 24.98 2.99
CA GLY A 281 0.65 24.87 1.71
C GLY A 281 2.15 24.95 1.94
N GLY A 282 2.87 23.89 1.57
CA GLY A 282 4.32 23.89 1.44
C GLY A 282 4.66 23.58 -0.01
N GLY A 283 5.10 24.59 -0.74
CA GLY A 283 5.80 24.44 -2.01
C GLY A 283 7.31 24.50 -1.76
N GLY A 284 8.05 23.67 -2.50
CA GLY A 284 9.51 23.53 -2.44
C GLY A 284 9.92 22.13 -2.81
#